data_AF-A0A0F9KVC9-F1
#
_entry.id   AF-A0A0F9KVC9-F1
#
_cell.length_a   1.000
_cell.length_b   1.000
_cell.length_c   1.000
_cell.angle_alpha   90.00
_cell.angle_beta   90.00
_cell.angle_gamma   90.00
#
_symmetry.space_group_name_H-M   'P 1'
#
loop_
_entity.id
_entity.type
_entity.pdbx_description
1 polymer ?
#
loop_
_entity_poly.entity_id
_entity_poly.type
_entity_poly.pdbx_seq_one_letter_code
_entity_poly.pdbx_strand_id
1 'polypeptide(L)'
;MTTTTQKEHLQPWYDKWLEEHADTDLIYTRSGGKIQLSQVHFVRDQLSAVFWQGIPRKDRPPAPPRDGCKQTAFVIGEHHSKSVRLPVYLLERPDLGLKVVLRDNYHDWNISVVSETPVEADLRGFVLDYRDEEEQEKFRDGYKPGRYWGYCFFQGFPDKYWFGPYSENPRKFSLYTSSDYITYTLVWLLMREAMQKKEESK
;
A
#
# COMPACT_ATOMS: atom_id res chain seq x y z
N MET A 1 11.89 -21.97 3.69
CA MET A 1 12.95 -20.96 3.91
C MET A 1 12.26 -19.62 4.11
N THR A 2 12.50 -18.92 5.22
CA THR A 2 12.00 -17.54 5.39
C THR A 2 12.88 -16.59 4.58
N THR A 3 12.42 -16.21 3.39
CA THR A 3 12.99 -15.08 2.66
C THR A 3 12.81 -13.82 3.51
N THR A 4 13.90 -13.34 4.10
CA THR A 4 13.93 -12.02 4.76
C THR A 4 13.52 -11.00 3.72
N THR A 5 12.31 -10.45 3.87
CA THR A 5 11.78 -9.44 2.95
C THR A 5 12.74 -8.26 2.89
N GLN A 6 13.47 -8.12 1.78
CA GLN A 6 14.40 -7.02 1.60
C GLN A 6 13.59 -5.72 1.52
N LYS A 7 13.81 -4.84 2.51
CA LYS A 7 13.14 -3.54 2.60
C LYS A 7 14.05 -2.48 1.98
N GLU A 8 13.75 -2.09 0.74
CA GLU A 8 14.47 -1.04 0.01
C GLU A 8 13.70 0.29 0.12
N HIS A 9 14.38 1.45 0.07
CA HIS A 9 13.67 2.73 -0.02
C HIS A 9 13.12 2.94 -1.44
N LEU A 10 11.94 3.56 -1.58
CA LEU A 10 11.26 3.65 -2.88
C LEU A 10 12.08 4.43 -3.93
N GLN A 11 12.86 5.43 -3.54
CA GLN A 11 13.61 6.24 -4.51
C GLN A 11 14.75 5.44 -5.19
N PRO A 12 15.66 4.75 -4.47
CA PRO A 12 16.62 3.81 -5.08
C PRO A 12 15.98 2.76 -5.99
N TRP A 13 14.90 2.13 -5.54
CA TRP A 13 14.19 1.13 -6.34
C TRP A 13 13.71 1.73 -7.67
N TYR A 14 13.12 2.92 -7.61
CA TYR A 14 12.63 3.65 -8.78
C TYR A 14 13.77 4.08 -9.72
N ASP A 15 14.90 4.54 -9.18
CA ASP A 15 16.04 4.97 -10.00
C ASP A 15 16.69 3.78 -10.69
N LYS A 16 16.89 2.66 -9.99
CA LYS A 16 17.34 1.40 -10.59
C LYS A 16 16.37 0.90 -11.66
N TRP A 17 15.07 1.00 -11.41
CA TRP A 17 14.05 0.63 -12.40
C TRP A 17 14.18 1.50 -13.66
N LEU A 18 14.39 2.82 -13.52
CA LEU A 18 14.61 3.72 -14.65
C LEU A 18 15.88 3.37 -15.44
N GLU A 19 16.97 3.00 -14.76
CA GLU A 19 18.22 2.56 -15.40
C GLU A 19 18.02 1.26 -16.19
N GLU A 20 17.39 0.25 -15.58
CA GLU A 20 17.09 -1.04 -16.24
C GLU A 20 16.15 -0.92 -17.45
N HIS A 21 15.28 0.09 -17.45
CA HIS A 21 14.21 0.27 -18.45
C HIS A 21 14.46 1.46 -19.38
N ALA A 22 15.65 2.08 -19.33
CA ALA A 22 16.00 3.29 -20.07
C ALA A 22 15.79 3.15 -21.59
N ASP A 23 16.07 1.97 -22.14
CA ASP A 23 15.93 1.64 -23.56
C ASP A 23 14.56 1.03 -23.93
N THR A 24 13.55 1.14 -23.04
CA THR A 24 12.24 0.48 -23.23
C THR A 24 11.07 1.46 -23.33
N ASP A 25 10.13 1.16 -24.24
CA ASP A 25 8.81 1.79 -24.28
C ASP A 25 7.89 1.36 -23.10
N LEU A 26 8.43 0.68 -22.08
CA LEU A 26 7.72 0.36 -20.84
C LEU A 26 7.61 1.57 -19.91
N ILE A 27 8.42 2.61 -20.12
CA ILE A 27 8.17 3.95 -19.58
C ILE A 27 6.98 4.63 -20.33
N TYR A 28 6.49 4.03 -21.44
CA TYR A 28 5.70 4.71 -22.47
C TYR A 28 4.57 3.91 -23.27
N THR A 29 3.89 2.83 -22.80
CA THR A 29 2.74 2.13 -23.53
C THR A 29 1.31 1.89 -22.86
N ARG A 30 0.13 2.41 -23.35
CA ARG A 30 -1.19 2.56 -22.58
C ARG A 30 -2.51 2.20 -23.29
N SER A 31 -3.62 2.81 -22.86
CA SER A 31 -4.74 3.16 -23.75
C SER A 31 -4.26 4.17 -24.83
N GLY A 32 -3.52 3.64 -25.82
CA GLY A 32 -2.57 4.34 -26.71
C GLY A 32 -1.12 3.89 -26.42
N GLY A 33 -0.11 4.76 -26.51
CA GLY A 33 1.20 4.52 -25.87
C GLY A 33 1.45 5.43 -24.65
N LYS A 34 1.48 4.95 -23.36
CA LYS A 34 2.06 5.45 -22.05
C LYS A 34 1.77 4.62 -20.73
N ILE A 35 2.27 3.40 -20.52
CA ILE A 35 2.38 2.74 -19.19
C ILE A 35 3.23 3.73 -18.43
N GLN A 36 2.77 4.14 -17.26
CA GLN A 36 3.51 5.07 -16.45
C GLN A 36 3.68 4.43 -15.07
N LEU A 37 4.76 4.81 -14.41
CA LEU A 37 4.90 4.58 -12.98
C LEU A 37 4.14 5.65 -12.19
N SER A 38 2.94 6.00 -12.63
CA SER A 38 2.07 7.00 -11.97
C SER A 38 1.73 6.58 -10.54
N GLN A 39 1.52 5.28 -10.31
CA GLN A 39 1.39 4.67 -8.99
C GLN A 39 2.64 4.89 -8.11
N VAL A 40 3.86 4.89 -8.68
CA VAL A 40 5.09 5.21 -7.92
C VAL A 40 5.13 6.69 -7.55
N HIS A 41 4.81 7.59 -8.48
CA HIS A 41 4.76 9.04 -8.20
C HIS A 41 3.67 9.36 -7.18
N PHE A 42 2.49 8.77 -7.32
CA PHE A 42 1.39 8.87 -6.37
C PHE A 42 1.79 8.41 -4.96
N VAL A 43 2.45 7.25 -4.83
CA VAL A 43 2.93 6.78 -3.51
C VAL A 43 4.04 7.67 -2.96
N ARG A 44 5.03 8.04 -3.79
CA ARG A 44 6.21 8.83 -3.39
C ARG A 44 5.85 10.27 -2.99
N ASP A 45 4.92 10.88 -3.70
CA ASP A 45 4.64 12.31 -3.60
C ASP A 45 3.32 12.60 -2.87
N GLN A 46 2.23 11.90 -3.21
CA GLN A 46 0.90 12.15 -2.62
C GLN A 46 0.69 11.34 -1.34
N LEU A 47 0.76 10.01 -1.38
CA LEU A 47 0.53 9.20 -0.18
C LEU A 47 1.60 9.46 0.89
N SER A 48 2.87 9.58 0.50
CA SER A 48 3.93 9.91 1.46
C SER A 48 3.88 11.36 1.98
N ALA A 49 3.09 12.26 1.36
CA ALA A 49 2.80 13.56 1.94
C ALA A 49 1.76 13.43 3.06
N VAL A 50 0.61 12.79 2.80
CA VAL A 50 -0.45 12.59 3.81
C VAL A 50 -0.01 11.66 4.95
N PHE A 51 0.75 10.60 4.66
CA PHE A 51 1.25 9.67 5.69
C PHE A 51 2.22 10.32 6.69
N TRP A 52 2.86 11.40 6.27
CA TRP A 52 3.76 12.20 7.09
C TRP A 52 3.22 13.61 7.31
N GLN A 53 1.88 13.78 7.28
CA GLN A 53 1.25 15.03 7.70
C GLN A 53 1.59 15.35 9.16
N GLY A 54 1.69 16.63 9.48
CA GLY A 54 2.17 17.12 10.77
C GLY A 54 3.69 17.06 11.00
N ILE A 55 4.47 16.40 10.13
CA ILE A 55 5.95 16.33 10.24
C ILE A 55 6.60 16.98 9.00
N PRO A 56 7.18 18.19 9.14
CA PRO A 56 7.88 18.88 8.06
C PRO A 56 9.01 18.01 7.48
N ARG A 57 9.24 18.08 6.16
CA ARG A 57 10.19 17.19 5.47
C ARG A 57 11.60 17.20 6.08
N LYS A 58 12.07 18.35 6.57
CA LYS A 58 13.36 18.50 7.27
C LYS A 58 13.46 17.65 8.55
N ASP A 59 12.36 17.48 9.27
CA ASP A 59 12.28 16.83 10.59
C ASP A 59 11.92 15.34 10.48
N ARG A 60 11.54 14.85 9.29
CA ARG A 60 11.33 13.41 9.03
C ARG A 60 12.63 12.62 9.25
N PRO A 61 12.57 11.35 9.67
CA PRO A 61 13.77 10.53 9.81
C PRO A 61 14.51 10.36 8.47
N PRO A 62 15.84 10.19 8.48
CA PRO A 62 16.59 9.89 7.27
C PRO A 62 16.17 8.52 6.69
N ALA A 63 16.28 8.38 5.37
CA ALA A 63 16.13 7.11 4.69
C ALA A 63 17.38 6.85 3.82
N PRO A 64 18.29 5.94 4.21
CA PRO A 64 19.40 5.56 3.34
C PRO A 64 18.87 4.99 2.00
N PRO A 65 19.66 5.05 0.91
CA PRO A 65 21.11 5.22 0.85
C PRO A 65 21.61 6.62 0.46
N ARG A 66 20.73 7.62 0.22
CA ARG A 66 21.16 8.97 -0.20
C ARG A 66 21.08 9.99 0.93
N ASP A 67 22.12 10.81 1.05
CA ASP A 67 22.13 11.96 1.95
C ASP A 67 20.96 12.92 1.63
N GLY A 68 20.32 13.43 2.68
CA GLY A 68 19.13 14.27 2.56
C GLY A 68 17.84 13.53 2.16
N CYS A 69 17.89 12.23 1.83
CA CYS A 69 16.68 11.44 1.61
C CYS A 69 15.97 11.17 2.94
N LYS A 70 14.63 11.17 2.89
CA LYS A 70 13.75 11.15 4.06
C LYS A 70 12.77 10.00 3.96
N GLN A 71 12.33 9.47 5.10
CA GLN A 71 11.31 8.42 5.10
C GLN A 71 10.04 8.89 4.39
N THR A 72 9.64 8.09 3.42
CA THR A 72 8.46 8.27 2.56
C THR A 72 7.77 6.90 2.48
N ALA A 73 8.15 6.11 1.49
CA ALA A 73 7.73 4.72 1.28
C ALA A 73 8.95 3.81 1.04
N PHE A 74 8.74 2.52 1.26
CA PHE A 74 9.70 1.46 1.00
C PHE A 74 9.10 0.45 0.01
N VAL A 75 9.95 -0.32 -0.67
CA VAL A 75 9.54 -1.50 -1.45
C VAL A 75 9.88 -2.74 -0.62
N ILE A 76 8.92 -3.65 -0.52
CA ILE A 76 9.01 -4.88 0.30
C ILE A 76 8.55 -6.14 -0.44
N GLY A 77 8.58 -6.10 -1.77
CA GLY A 77 8.07 -7.14 -2.64
C GLY A 77 7.80 -6.57 -4.01
N GLU A 78 7.59 -7.45 -4.98
CA GLU A 78 7.33 -7.07 -6.37
C GLU A 78 6.33 -8.05 -6.98
N HIS A 79 5.54 -7.57 -7.94
CA HIS A 79 4.70 -8.39 -8.79
C HIS A 79 4.84 -7.96 -10.25
N HIS A 80 4.15 -8.65 -11.14
CA HIS A 80 4.05 -8.25 -12.54
C HIS A 80 2.59 -7.96 -12.91
N SER A 81 2.36 -6.88 -13.64
CA SER A 81 1.09 -6.61 -14.34
C SER A 81 1.41 -6.17 -15.76
N LYS A 82 0.75 -6.75 -16.76
CA LYS A 82 0.97 -6.45 -18.20
C LYS A 82 2.46 -6.48 -18.61
N SER A 83 3.19 -7.49 -18.10
CA SER A 83 4.64 -7.67 -18.27
C SER A 83 5.55 -6.58 -17.64
N VAL A 84 4.99 -5.65 -16.86
CA VAL A 84 5.75 -4.62 -16.13
C VAL A 84 6.00 -5.10 -14.71
N ARG A 85 7.25 -5.01 -14.24
CA ARG A 85 7.63 -5.23 -12.83
C ARG A 85 7.18 -4.04 -11.98
N LEU A 86 6.34 -4.31 -10.98
CA LEU A 86 5.69 -3.33 -10.13
C LEU A 86 6.00 -3.60 -8.65
N PRO A 87 6.18 -2.55 -7.83
CA PRO A 87 6.56 -2.70 -6.43
C PRO A 87 5.35 -2.92 -5.51
N VAL A 88 5.59 -3.65 -4.43
CA VAL A 88 4.72 -3.66 -3.24
C VAL A 88 5.28 -2.65 -2.24
N TYR A 89 4.53 -1.59 -2.02
CA TYR A 89 4.90 -0.47 -1.18
C TYR A 89 4.64 -0.76 0.30
N LEU A 90 5.46 -0.17 1.16
CA LEU A 90 5.30 -0.11 2.61
C LEU A 90 5.44 1.33 3.09
N LEU A 91 4.40 1.85 3.74
CA LEU A 91 4.36 3.10 4.47
C LEU A 91 4.39 2.77 5.98
N GLU A 92 5.27 3.40 6.76
CA GLU A 92 5.37 3.18 8.21
C GLU A 92 5.44 4.50 8.99
N ARG A 93 4.63 4.60 10.04
CA ARG A 93 4.68 5.64 11.08
C ARG A 93 4.86 4.94 12.43
N PRO A 94 6.10 4.56 12.79
CA PRO A 94 6.38 3.86 14.04
C PRO A 94 5.94 4.66 15.27
N ASP A 95 5.96 6.00 15.17
CA ASP A 95 5.50 6.90 16.21
C ASP A 95 3.97 6.92 16.40
N LEU A 96 3.21 6.29 15.50
CA LEU A 96 1.75 6.13 15.56
C LEU A 96 1.33 4.65 15.67
N GLY A 97 2.27 3.71 15.74
CA GLY A 97 1.96 2.27 15.67
C GLY A 97 1.35 1.80 14.33
N LEU A 98 1.40 2.63 13.28
CA LEU A 98 0.67 2.42 12.02
C LEU A 98 1.59 1.99 10.86
N LYS A 99 1.13 1.01 10.08
CA LYS A 99 1.73 0.57 8.82
C LYS A 99 0.66 0.33 7.77
N VAL A 100 0.96 0.69 6.52
CA VAL A 100 0.12 0.38 5.35
C VAL A 100 1.00 -0.26 4.29
N VAL A 101 0.64 -1.46 3.86
CA VAL A 101 1.25 -2.17 2.72
C VAL A 101 0.28 -2.10 1.56
N LEU A 102 0.75 -1.77 0.36
CA LEU A 102 -0.13 -1.60 -0.80
C LEU A 102 0.55 -1.94 -2.13
N ARG A 103 -0.23 -2.37 -3.14
CA ARG A 103 0.22 -2.54 -4.53
C ARG A 103 -0.88 -2.15 -5.52
N ASP A 104 -0.49 -1.53 -6.63
CA ASP A 104 -1.38 -1.22 -7.76
C ASP A 104 -1.08 -2.18 -8.93
N ASN A 105 -2.11 -2.60 -9.67
CA ASN A 105 -1.98 -3.47 -10.85
C ASN A 105 -2.46 -2.81 -12.16
N TYR A 106 -2.61 -1.47 -12.17
CA TYR A 106 -3.29 -0.63 -13.17
C TYR A 106 -4.82 -0.70 -13.22
N HIS A 107 -5.46 -1.37 -12.26
CA HIS A 107 -6.92 -1.53 -12.17
C HIS A 107 -7.45 -1.30 -10.75
N ASP A 108 -6.72 -1.77 -9.76
CA ASP A 108 -7.04 -1.71 -8.34
C ASP A 108 -5.79 -1.57 -7.48
N TRP A 109 -5.99 -0.99 -6.30
CA TRP A 109 -5.05 -1.00 -5.19
C TRP A 109 -5.44 -2.10 -4.22
N ASN A 110 -4.57 -3.07 -3.99
CA ASN A 110 -4.67 -4.01 -2.87
C ASN A 110 -3.94 -3.42 -1.66
N ILE A 111 -4.56 -3.43 -0.48
CA ILE A 111 -4.06 -2.75 0.71
C ILE A 111 -4.17 -3.66 1.94
N SER A 112 -3.13 -3.68 2.78
CA SER A 112 -3.15 -4.28 4.12
C SER A 112 -2.72 -3.26 5.16
N VAL A 113 -3.52 -3.13 6.22
CA VAL A 113 -3.29 -2.21 7.34
C VAL A 113 -2.83 -2.99 8.55
N VAL A 114 -1.82 -2.47 9.26
CA VAL A 114 -1.41 -2.92 10.59
C VAL A 114 -1.41 -1.71 11.51
N SER A 115 -2.23 -1.75 12.56
CA SER A 115 -2.30 -0.74 13.60
C SER A 115 -2.12 -1.37 14.97
N GLU A 116 -1.45 -0.67 15.87
CA GLU A 116 -1.26 -1.07 17.27
C GLU A 116 -2.59 -1.01 18.05
N THR A 117 -3.34 0.08 17.87
CA THR A 117 -4.71 0.25 18.36
C THR A 117 -5.73 -0.17 17.30
N PRO A 118 -6.97 -0.57 17.68
CA PRO A 118 -8.04 -0.75 16.72
C PRO A 118 -8.27 0.53 15.92
N VAL A 119 -8.36 0.39 14.60
CA VAL A 119 -8.92 1.43 13.72
C VAL A 119 -10.42 1.50 13.99
N GLU A 120 -10.96 2.71 14.09
CA GLU A 120 -12.36 3.03 14.39
C GLU A 120 -12.94 4.08 13.42
N ALA A 121 -12.13 4.58 12.47
CA ALA A 121 -12.59 5.44 11.39
C ALA A 121 -13.76 4.81 10.61
N ASP A 122 -14.59 5.66 10.03
CA ASP A 122 -15.70 5.23 9.18
C ASP A 122 -15.18 4.65 7.85
N LEU A 123 -14.91 3.36 7.87
CA LEU A 123 -14.44 2.61 6.71
C LEU A 123 -15.57 2.07 5.83
N ARG A 124 -16.85 2.43 6.05
CA ARG A 124 -18.01 1.81 5.36
C ARG A 124 -17.95 1.85 3.83
N GLY A 125 -17.23 2.80 3.22
CA GLY A 125 -16.98 2.88 1.77
C GLY A 125 -15.75 2.13 1.26
N PHE A 126 -15.00 1.46 2.13
CA PHE A 126 -13.73 0.78 1.86
C PHE A 126 -13.70 -0.68 2.37
N VAL A 127 -14.77 -1.15 3.02
CA VAL A 127 -14.85 -2.53 3.51
C VAL A 127 -15.15 -3.45 2.34
N LEU A 128 -14.30 -4.46 2.15
CA LEU A 128 -14.75 -5.72 1.59
C LEU A 128 -15.46 -6.51 2.71
N ASP A 129 -16.78 -6.53 2.72
CA ASP A 129 -17.53 -7.33 3.69
C ASP A 129 -17.96 -8.66 3.06
N TYR A 130 -17.41 -9.77 3.56
CA TYR A 130 -17.78 -11.12 3.13
C TYR A 130 -19.25 -11.46 3.39
N ARG A 131 -20.00 -10.64 4.12
CA ARG A 131 -21.40 -10.89 4.43
C ARG A 131 -22.36 -10.57 3.28
N ASP A 132 -21.86 -10.07 2.15
CA ASP A 132 -22.61 -10.07 0.91
C ASP A 132 -22.73 -11.50 0.34
N GLU A 133 -23.95 -12.01 0.25
CA GLU A 133 -24.26 -13.35 -0.25
C GLU A 133 -23.79 -13.54 -1.71
N GLU A 134 -23.77 -12.47 -2.52
CA GLU A 134 -23.31 -12.52 -3.91
C GLU A 134 -21.79 -12.73 -4.01
N GLU A 135 -21.01 -12.17 -3.07
CA GLU A 135 -19.57 -12.40 -2.99
C GLU A 135 -19.25 -13.78 -2.38
N GLN A 136 -20.05 -14.27 -1.41
CA GLN A 136 -19.88 -15.64 -0.91
C GLN A 136 -20.08 -16.69 -2.01
N GLU A 137 -21.06 -16.49 -2.89
CA GLU A 137 -21.29 -17.42 -4.01
C GLU A 137 -20.14 -17.43 -5.04
N LYS A 138 -19.39 -16.33 -5.17
CA LYS A 138 -18.18 -16.26 -6.03
C LYS A 138 -16.99 -17.02 -5.43
N PHE A 139 -16.96 -17.26 -4.12
CA PHE A 139 -15.87 -17.94 -3.40
C PHE A 139 -16.33 -19.21 -2.66
N ARG A 140 -16.99 -20.12 -3.40
CA ARG A 140 -17.54 -21.39 -2.87
C ARG A 140 -16.54 -22.29 -2.13
N ASP A 141 -15.25 -22.20 -2.45
CA ASP A 141 -14.15 -22.94 -1.77
C ASP A 141 -13.64 -22.25 -0.49
N GLY A 142 -14.32 -21.18 -0.05
CA GLY A 142 -14.01 -20.40 1.13
C GLY A 142 -12.91 -19.36 0.93
N TYR A 143 -12.87 -18.41 1.86
CA TYR A 143 -11.83 -17.38 1.91
C TYR A 143 -10.45 -17.96 2.28
N LYS A 144 -9.41 -17.56 1.53
CA LYS A 144 -8.00 -17.83 1.86
C LYS A 144 -7.19 -16.52 1.80
N PRO A 145 -6.72 -15.98 2.94
CA PRO A 145 -5.92 -14.76 2.99
C PRO A 145 -4.80 -14.75 1.95
N GLY A 146 -4.75 -13.68 1.16
CA GLY A 146 -3.66 -13.37 0.25
C GLY A 146 -3.53 -14.20 -1.03
N ARG A 147 -4.25 -15.31 -1.19
CA ARG A 147 -4.22 -16.09 -2.45
C ARG A 147 -5.07 -15.46 -3.54
N TYR A 148 -6.37 -15.32 -3.31
CA TYR A 148 -7.32 -14.66 -4.21
C TYR A 148 -8.63 -14.47 -3.45
N TRP A 149 -9.21 -13.28 -3.50
CA TRP A 149 -10.52 -12.99 -2.92
C TRP A 149 -11.11 -11.73 -3.55
N GLY A 150 -12.34 -11.78 -4.05
CA GLY A 150 -12.90 -10.72 -4.90
C GLY A 150 -11.99 -10.45 -6.10
N TYR A 151 -11.80 -9.16 -6.40
CA TYR A 151 -10.74 -8.68 -7.31
C TYR A 151 -9.36 -8.59 -6.62
N CYS A 152 -9.29 -8.88 -5.33
CA CYS A 152 -8.14 -8.59 -4.48
C CYS A 152 -7.09 -9.70 -4.56
N PHE A 153 -6.12 -9.50 -5.45
CA PHE A 153 -4.98 -10.40 -5.60
C PHE A 153 -3.70 -9.77 -5.02
N PHE A 154 -3.27 -10.24 -3.85
CA PHE A 154 -2.11 -9.73 -3.10
C PHE A 154 -0.76 -10.23 -3.65
N GLN A 155 -0.60 -10.24 -4.97
CA GLN A 155 0.66 -10.61 -5.61
C GLN A 155 1.82 -9.77 -5.09
N GLY A 156 2.96 -10.42 -4.87
CA GLY A 156 4.18 -9.78 -4.36
C GLY A 156 4.14 -9.39 -2.89
N PHE A 157 2.98 -9.41 -2.22
CA PHE A 157 2.92 -9.19 -0.77
C PHE A 157 3.61 -10.35 -0.05
N PRO A 158 4.48 -10.08 0.94
CA PRO A 158 4.93 -11.08 1.89
C PRO A 158 3.74 -11.65 2.69
N ASP A 159 3.69 -12.97 2.86
CA ASP A 159 2.60 -13.73 3.49
C ASP A 159 2.14 -13.16 4.85
N LYS A 160 3.08 -12.58 5.61
CA LYS A 160 2.81 -11.92 6.92
C LYS A 160 1.91 -10.68 6.85
N TYR A 161 1.58 -10.21 5.65
CA TYR A 161 0.68 -9.08 5.38
C TYR A 161 -0.62 -9.51 4.68
N TRP A 162 -0.91 -10.81 4.61
CA TRP A 162 -2.16 -11.35 4.10
C TRP A 162 -3.17 -11.44 5.25
N PHE A 163 -4.15 -10.53 5.31
CA PHE A 163 -5.10 -10.43 6.42
C PHE A 163 -6.56 -10.54 5.96
N GLY A 164 -7.44 -10.84 6.93
CA GLY A 164 -8.89 -10.86 6.80
C GLY A 164 -9.52 -9.48 6.60
N PRO A 165 -10.87 -9.40 6.61
CA PRO A 165 -11.59 -8.13 6.52
C PRO A 165 -11.39 -7.30 7.78
N TYR A 166 -11.68 -6.00 7.65
CA TYR A 166 -11.76 -5.08 8.79
C TYR A 166 -12.77 -5.55 9.86
N SER A 167 -13.87 -6.18 9.45
CA SER A 167 -14.93 -6.69 10.34
C SER A 167 -14.50 -7.84 11.25
N GLU A 168 -13.46 -8.59 10.89
CA GLU A 168 -12.87 -9.64 11.75
C GLU A 168 -11.77 -9.07 12.67
N ASN A 169 -10.98 -8.12 12.18
CA ASN A 169 -9.83 -7.61 12.94
C ASN A 169 -9.50 -6.14 12.59
N PRO A 170 -10.02 -5.15 13.36
CA PRO A 170 -9.75 -3.73 13.13
C PRO A 170 -8.30 -3.30 13.39
N ARG A 171 -7.40 -4.20 13.84
CA ARG A 171 -5.95 -3.93 13.96
C ARG A 171 -5.14 -4.46 12.78
N LYS A 172 -5.60 -5.50 12.10
CA LYS A 172 -4.86 -6.20 11.03
C LYS A 172 -5.85 -6.70 9.98
N PHE A 173 -6.02 -5.94 8.92
CA PHE A 173 -7.01 -6.21 7.89
C PHE A 173 -6.48 -5.86 6.50
N SER A 174 -7.11 -6.45 5.49
CA SER A 174 -6.85 -6.19 4.08
C SER A 174 -8.13 -5.77 3.36
N LEU A 175 -7.98 -4.93 2.35
CA LEU A 175 -9.06 -4.41 1.50
C LEU A 175 -8.55 -4.10 0.09
N TYR A 176 -9.43 -3.62 -0.79
CA TYR A 176 -9.04 -2.99 -2.05
C TYR A 176 -9.74 -1.64 -2.26
N THR A 177 -9.16 -0.83 -3.15
CA THR A 177 -9.72 0.45 -3.59
C THR A 177 -9.53 0.59 -5.10
N SER A 178 -10.52 1.15 -5.81
CA SER A 178 -10.55 1.15 -7.29
C SER A 178 -9.90 2.38 -7.95
N SER A 179 -9.29 3.28 -7.17
CA SER A 179 -8.57 4.45 -7.71
C SER A 179 -7.66 5.11 -6.68
N ASP A 180 -6.65 5.84 -7.16
CA ASP A 180 -5.77 6.71 -6.38
C ASP A 180 -6.53 7.64 -5.43
N TYR A 181 -7.67 8.21 -5.85
CA TYR A 181 -8.48 9.10 -5.01
C TYR A 181 -9.06 8.38 -3.79
N ILE A 182 -9.59 7.17 -3.98
CA ILE A 182 -10.14 6.33 -2.90
C ILE A 182 -9.00 5.85 -1.99
N THR A 183 -7.88 5.41 -2.56
CA THR A 183 -6.66 5.05 -1.83
C THR A 183 -6.13 6.21 -0.96
N TYR A 184 -6.08 7.42 -1.50
CA TYR A 184 -5.67 8.63 -0.77
C TYR A 184 -6.62 8.92 0.39
N THR A 185 -7.94 8.82 0.14
CA THR A 185 -8.98 9.10 1.16
C THR A 185 -8.89 8.12 2.33
N LEU A 186 -8.71 6.82 2.05
CA LEU A 186 -8.47 5.81 3.07
C LEU A 186 -7.23 6.14 3.91
N VAL A 187 -6.10 6.41 3.27
CA VAL A 187 -4.84 6.71 3.96
C VAL A 187 -4.97 7.98 4.80
N TRP A 188 -5.70 8.99 4.32
CA TRP A 188 -6.01 10.20 5.08
C TRP A 188 -6.86 9.92 6.33
N LEU A 189 -7.90 9.07 6.22
CA LEU A 189 -8.74 8.66 7.35
C LEU A 189 -7.92 7.95 8.43
N LEU A 190 -7.14 6.94 8.04
CA LEU A 190 -6.26 6.19 8.95
C LEU A 190 -5.26 7.11 9.66
N MET A 191 -4.65 8.04 8.92
CA MET A 191 -3.70 9.00 9.46
C MET A 191 -4.31 10.01 10.41
N ARG A 192 -5.51 10.52 10.09
CA ARG A 192 -6.25 11.46 10.94
C ARG A 192 -6.57 10.80 12.28
N GLU A 193 -7.14 9.60 12.25
CA GLU A 193 -7.53 8.86 13.46
C GLU A 193 -6.32 8.51 14.33
N ALA A 194 -5.25 7.97 13.73
CA ALA A 194 -4.04 7.60 14.47
C ALA A 194 -3.35 8.81 15.13
N MET A 195 -3.44 10.01 14.51
CA MET A 195 -2.96 11.24 15.12
C MET A 195 -3.83 11.71 16.29
N GLN A 196 -5.16 11.65 16.16
CA GLN A 196 -6.10 12.00 17.24
C GLN A 196 -5.88 11.12 18.47
N LYS A 197 -5.80 9.79 18.29
CA LYS A 197 -5.54 8.83 19.38
C LYS A 197 -4.22 9.09 20.09
N LYS A 198 -3.19 9.54 19.37
CA LYS A 198 -1.89 9.93 19.97
C LYS A 198 -1.95 11.26 20.71
N GLU A 199 -2.88 12.15 20.39
CA GLU A 199 -3.09 13.39 21.14
C GLU A 199 -3.88 13.13 22.42
N GLU A 200 -4.87 12.23 22.38
CA GLU A 200 -5.65 11.76 23.54
C GLU A 200 -4.83 10.90 24.54
N SER A 201 -3.70 10.34 24.10
CA SER A 201 -2.81 9.50 24.91
C SER A 201 -1.64 10.25 25.58
N LYS A 202 -1.68 11.60 25.63
CA LYS A 202 -0.64 12.46 26.22
C LYS A 202 -1.12 13.17 27.48
#